data_AF-A0A183U1B6-F1
#
_entry.id   AF-A0A183U1B6-F1
#
_cell.length_a   1.000
_cell.length_b   1.000
_cell.length_c   1.000
_cell.angle_alpha   90.00
_cell.angle_beta   90.00
_cell.angle_gamma   90.00
#
_symmetry.space_group_name_H-M   'P 1'
#
loop_
_entity.id
_entity.type
_entity.pdbx_description
1 polymer ?
#
loop_
_entity_poly.entity_id
_entity_poly.type
_entity_poly.pdbx_seq_one_letter_code
_entity_poly.pdbx_strand_id
1 'polypeptide(L)'
;MISECKAAHALKGAFSLYDVDKDGYITKEEMANIVDAIYSMIGNMLELPKDEDTPEKRVAKIFSNMDLNLDGRLTLEEFKTGSKNDPWIVQALTMDMNSS
;
A
#
# COMPACT_ATOMS: atom_id res chain seq x y z
N MET A 1 -8.32 12.38 -22.17
CA MET A 1 -8.39 10.90 -22.07
C MET A 1 -7.07 10.23 -21.65
N ILE A 2 -5.96 10.95 -21.43
CA ILE A 2 -4.65 10.35 -21.09
C ILE A 2 -4.44 10.20 -19.56
N SER A 3 -5.19 10.96 -18.74
CA SER A 3 -4.96 11.03 -17.28
C SER A 3 -5.42 9.80 -16.50
N GLU A 4 -6.51 9.13 -16.90
CA GLU A 4 -7.01 7.93 -16.19
C GLU A 4 -6.15 6.67 -16.43
N CYS A 5 -5.44 6.60 -17.55
CA CYS A 5 -4.63 5.43 -17.90
C CYS A 5 -3.35 5.34 -17.06
N LYS A 6 -2.75 6.48 -16.67
CA LYS A 6 -1.56 6.53 -15.81
C LYS A 6 -1.85 6.05 -14.39
N ALA A 7 -2.94 6.53 -13.78
CA ALA A 7 -3.32 6.13 -12.43
C ALA A 7 -3.68 4.65 -12.34
N ALA A 8 -4.37 4.11 -13.35
CA ALA A 8 -4.75 2.70 -13.38
C ALA A 8 -3.54 1.76 -13.50
N HIS A 9 -2.54 2.10 -14.32
CA HIS A 9 -1.34 1.28 -14.48
C HIS A 9 -0.48 1.27 -13.21
N ALA A 10 -0.34 2.41 -12.56
CA ALA A 10 0.46 2.54 -11.35
C ALA A 10 -0.17 1.89 -10.13
N LEU A 11 -1.50 1.95 -10.00
CA LEU A 11 -2.23 1.20 -8.98
C LEU A 11 -1.98 -0.30 -9.12
N LYS A 12 -1.99 -0.80 -10.36
CA LYS A 12 -1.71 -2.22 -10.63
C LYS A 12 -0.24 -2.57 -10.35
N GLY A 13 0.68 -1.67 -10.68
CA GLY A 13 2.10 -1.81 -10.38
C GLY A 13 2.35 -1.88 -8.87
N ALA A 14 1.79 -0.94 -8.11
CA ALA A 14 1.88 -0.95 -6.66
C ALA A 14 1.20 -2.17 -6.05
N PHE A 15 0.01 -2.55 -6.53
CA PHE A 15 -0.66 -3.78 -6.09
C PHE A 15 0.26 -5.00 -6.26
N SER A 16 0.91 -5.15 -7.41
CA SER A 16 1.90 -6.21 -7.63
C SER A 16 3.22 -6.07 -6.86
N LEU A 17 3.50 -4.92 -6.23
CA LEU A 17 4.60 -4.79 -5.27
C LEU A 17 4.19 -5.29 -3.88
N TYR A 18 2.93 -5.07 -3.49
CA TYR A 18 2.38 -5.54 -2.22
C TYR A 18 2.02 -7.04 -2.25
N ASP A 19 1.50 -7.52 -3.38
CA ASP A 19 1.13 -8.91 -3.65
C ASP A 19 2.40 -9.71 -4.02
N VAL A 20 2.97 -10.39 -3.02
CA VAL A 20 4.28 -11.07 -3.15
C VAL A 20 4.12 -12.40 -3.87
N ASP A 21 3.05 -13.14 -3.57
CA ASP A 21 2.78 -14.45 -4.15
C ASP A 21 2.02 -14.38 -5.49
N LYS A 22 1.49 -13.20 -5.84
CA LYS A 22 0.75 -12.91 -7.08
C LYS A 22 -0.55 -13.70 -7.18
N ASP A 23 -1.18 -14.01 -6.04
CA ASP A 23 -2.48 -14.67 -6.00
C ASP A 23 -3.65 -13.71 -6.34
N GLY A 24 -3.37 -12.40 -6.43
CA GLY A 24 -4.35 -11.36 -6.73
C GLY A 24 -5.02 -10.77 -5.48
N TYR A 25 -4.51 -11.10 -4.30
CA TYR A 25 -4.98 -10.64 -3.01
C TYR A 25 -3.78 -10.21 -2.16
N ILE A 26 -3.92 -9.11 -1.42
CA ILE A 26 -2.88 -8.70 -0.47
C ILE A 26 -3.31 -9.12 0.93
N THR A 27 -2.57 -10.03 1.53
CA THR A 27 -2.79 -10.45 2.92
C THR A 27 -2.11 -9.52 3.92
N LYS A 28 -2.53 -9.57 5.18
CA LYS A 28 -1.87 -8.82 6.27
C LYS A 28 -0.38 -9.15 6.38
N GLU A 29 -0.01 -10.41 6.17
CA GLU A 29 1.38 -10.88 6.25
C GLU A 29 2.23 -10.28 5.12
N GLU A 30 1.72 -10.26 3.90
CA GLU A 30 2.42 -9.65 2.76
C GLU A 30 2.56 -8.14 2.93
N MET A 31 1.50 -7.48 3.37
CA MET A 31 1.56 -6.05 3.63
C MET A 31 2.55 -5.71 4.75
N ALA A 32 2.60 -6.53 5.82
CA ALA A 32 3.60 -6.39 6.88
C ALA A 32 5.02 -6.59 6.37
N ASN A 33 5.28 -7.64 5.58
CA ASN A 33 6.59 -7.90 5.01
C ASN A 33 7.08 -6.76 4.10
N ILE A 34 6.20 -6.20 3.27
CA ILE A 34 6.56 -5.10 2.37
C ILE A 34 6.81 -3.83 3.14
N VAL A 35 5.96 -3.48 4.10
CA VAL A 35 6.15 -2.29 4.94
C VAL A 35 7.42 -2.42 5.79
N ASP A 36 7.69 -3.60 6.34
CA ASP A 36 8.92 -3.87 7.10
C ASP A 36 10.17 -3.78 6.22
N ALA A 37 10.13 -4.35 5.00
CA ALA A 37 11.22 -4.22 4.03
C ALA A 37 11.48 -2.76 3.62
N ILE A 38 10.42 -1.98 3.40
CA ILE A 38 10.52 -0.53 3.12
C ILE A 38 11.10 0.20 4.33
N TYR A 39 10.67 -0.12 5.55
CA TYR A 39 11.25 0.45 6.78
C TYR A 39 12.74 0.12 6.91
N SER A 40 13.14 -1.13 6.61
CA SER A 40 14.53 -1.55 6.67
C SER A 40 15.39 -0.94 5.54
N MET A 41 14.82 -0.65 4.38
CA MET A 41 15.56 -0.16 3.20
C MET A 41 15.56 1.36 3.07
N ILE A 42 14.44 2.02 3.39
CA ILE A 42 14.17 3.45 3.17
C ILE A 42 13.96 4.21 4.49
N GLY A 43 13.83 3.53 5.65
CA GLY A 43 13.65 4.18 6.95
C GLY A 43 14.77 5.14 7.38
N ASN A 44 15.91 5.13 6.67
CA ASN A 44 17.00 6.09 6.85
C ASN A 44 16.91 7.30 5.88
N MET A 45 16.02 7.27 4.88
CA MET A 45 15.89 8.27 3.80
C MET A 45 14.55 9.01 3.81
N LEU A 46 13.46 8.38 4.26
CA LEU A 46 12.17 9.04 4.49
C LEU A 46 12.03 9.37 5.98
N GLU A 47 11.83 10.64 6.32
CA GLU A 47 11.40 11.04 7.67
C GLU A 47 9.96 10.55 7.90
N LEU A 48 9.83 9.27 8.25
CA LEU A 48 8.56 8.71 8.70
C LEU A 48 8.29 9.23 10.11
N PRO A 49 7.10 9.80 10.39
CA PRO A 49 6.76 10.25 11.74
C PRO A 49 6.85 9.06 12.70
N LYS A 50 7.71 9.21 13.71
CA LYS A 50 8.02 8.19 14.73
C LYS A 50 6.81 7.77 15.58
N ASP A 51 5.73 8.55 15.53
CA ASP A 51 4.53 8.41 16.37
C ASP A 51 3.55 7.31 15.94
N GLU A 52 3.78 6.60 14.82
CA GLU A 52 3.04 5.38 14.49
C GLU A 52 3.88 4.14 14.81
N ASP A 53 4.10 3.97 16.11
CA ASP A 53 4.75 2.92 16.92
C ASP A 53 5.42 1.68 16.27
N THR A 54 4.84 0.98 15.29
CA THR A 54 5.49 -0.15 14.59
C THR A 54 4.86 -0.38 13.20
N PRO A 55 5.60 -0.97 12.23
CA PRO A 55 5.05 -1.37 10.94
C PRO A 55 3.79 -2.24 11.06
N GLU A 56 3.69 -3.15 12.04
CA GLU A 56 2.51 -4.00 12.19
C GLU A 56 1.26 -3.22 12.62
N LYS A 57 1.39 -2.23 13.51
CA LYS A 57 0.25 -1.39 13.93
C LYS A 57 -0.28 -0.56 12.77
N ARG A 58 0.61 0.01 11.95
CA ARG A 58 0.22 0.75 10.73
C ARG A 58 -0.51 -0.17 9.76
N VAL A 59 0.08 -1.33 9.46
CA VAL A 59 -0.51 -2.31 8.55
C VAL A 59 -1.88 -2.74 9.05
N ALA A 60 -2.02 -3.09 10.33
CA ALA A 60 -3.31 -3.47 10.90
C ALA A 60 -4.37 -2.39 10.75
N LYS A 61 -4.01 -1.11 10.97
CA LYS A 61 -4.93 0.02 10.83
C LYS A 61 -5.35 0.25 9.38
N ILE A 62 -4.39 0.22 8.46
CA ILE A 62 -4.64 0.37 7.02
C ILE A 62 -5.53 -0.77 6.54
N PHE A 63 -5.17 -2.00 6.91
CA PHE A 63 -5.90 -3.20 6.53
C PHE A 63 -7.34 -3.13 7.01
N SER A 64 -7.58 -2.81 8.29
CA SER A 64 -8.93 -2.67 8.82
C SER A 64 -9.74 -1.52 8.20
N ASN A 65 -9.08 -0.55 7.57
CA ASN A 65 -9.76 0.57 6.90
C ASN A 65 -10.01 0.30 5.41
N MET A 66 -9.25 -0.60 4.78
CA MET A 66 -9.39 -1.00 3.38
C MET A 66 -10.19 -2.29 3.18
N ASP A 67 -10.09 -3.21 4.13
CA ASP A 67 -10.77 -4.51 4.13
C ASP A 67 -12.25 -4.27 4.46
N LEU A 68 -13.05 -4.04 3.42
CA LEU A 68 -14.47 -3.71 3.55
C LEU A 68 -15.31 -4.94 3.86
N ASN A 69 -14.89 -6.10 3.36
CA ASN A 69 -15.59 -7.37 3.55
C ASN A 69 -15.12 -8.14 4.79
N LEU A 70 -14.02 -7.70 5.43
CA LEU A 70 -13.39 -8.30 6.61
C LEU A 70 -12.98 -9.77 6.39
N ASP A 71 -12.60 -10.13 5.17
CA ASP A 71 -12.15 -11.48 4.82
C ASP A 71 -10.66 -11.72 5.12
N GLY A 72 -9.93 -10.67 5.55
CA GLY A 72 -8.52 -10.74 5.87
C GLY A 72 -7.60 -10.66 4.64
N ARG A 73 -8.14 -10.26 3.48
CA ARG A 73 -7.45 -10.10 2.20
C ARG A 73 -7.91 -8.81 1.50
N LEU A 74 -7.01 -8.10 0.86
CA LEU A 74 -7.37 -6.93 0.05
C LEU A 74 -7.37 -7.28 -1.42
N THR A 75 -8.54 -7.18 -2.04
CA THR A 75 -8.66 -7.25 -3.50
C THR A 75 -8.14 -5.98 -4.17
N LEU A 76 -7.85 -6.04 -5.47
CA LEU A 76 -7.47 -4.86 -6.26
C LEU A 76 -8.52 -3.73 -6.16
N GLU A 77 -9.80 -4.07 -6.08
CA GLU A 77 -10.88 -3.09 -5.96
C GLU A 77 -10.92 -2.42 -4.58
N GLU A 78 -10.76 -3.21 -3.52
CA GLU A 78 -10.65 -2.71 -2.14
C GLU A 78 -9.41 -1.86 -1.96
N PHE A 79 -8.27 -2.32 -2.47
CA PHE A 79 -7.04 -1.55 -2.47
C PHE A 79 -7.20 -0.23 -3.24
N LYS A 80 -7.82 -0.24 -4.43
CA LYS A 80 -8.07 0.97 -5.23
C LYS A 80 -9.06 1.94 -4.57
N THR A 81 -10.02 1.43 -3.82
CA THR A 81 -11.02 2.25 -3.12
C THR A 81 -10.45 2.79 -1.81
N GLY A 82 -9.81 1.93 -1.03
CA GLY A 82 -9.15 2.25 0.24
C GLY A 82 -7.97 3.20 0.06
N SER A 83 -7.14 2.99 -0.96
CA SER A 83 -6.02 3.89 -1.30
C SER A 83 -6.46 5.31 -1.60
N LYS A 84 -7.66 5.54 -2.13
CA LYS A 84 -8.18 6.90 -2.35
C LYS A 84 -8.63 7.59 -1.06
N ASN A 85 -8.99 6.81 -0.05
CA ASN A 85 -9.47 7.30 1.23
C ASN A 85 -8.34 7.46 2.26
N ASP A 86 -7.16 6.88 2.01
CA ASP A 86 -6.01 6.94 2.90
C ASP A 86 -4.88 7.82 2.32
N PRO A 87 -4.64 9.03 2.89
CA PRO A 87 -3.62 9.95 2.39
C PRO A 87 -2.20 9.38 2.39
N TRP A 88 -1.88 8.46 3.30
CA TRP A 88 -0.54 7.86 3.37
C TRP A 88 -0.33 6.88 2.22
N ILE A 89 -1.33 6.08 1.89
CA ILE A 89 -1.29 5.18 0.73
C ILE A 89 -1.24 5.98 -0.57
N VAL A 90 -2.04 7.06 -0.68
CA VAL A 90 -1.90 7.99 -1.81
C VAL A 90 -0.46 8.47 -1.91
N GLN A 91 0.14 8.90 -0.79
CA GLN A 91 1.50 9.41 -0.79
C GLN A 91 2.52 8.35 -1.20
N ALA A 92 2.42 7.12 -0.68
CA ALA A 92 3.27 6.00 -1.06
C ALA A 92 3.16 5.70 -2.57
N LEU A 93 1.93 5.58 -3.08
CA LEU A 93 1.65 5.39 -4.51
C LEU A 93 2.17 6.55 -5.37
N THR A 94 2.14 7.78 -4.85
CA THR A 94 2.58 8.98 -5.57
C THR A 94 4.10 9.13 -5.54
N MET A 95 4.79 8.67 -4.50
CA MET A 95 6.26 8.69 -4.42
C MET A 95 6.90 7.79 -5.47
N ASP A 96 6.35 6.57 -5.68
CA ASP A 96 6.81 5.68 -6.75
C ASP A 96 6.58 6.28 -8.16
N MET A 97 5.62 7.21 -8.29
CA MET A 97 5.24 7.85 -9.55
C MET A 97 6.05 9.10 -9.94
N ASN A 98 6.74 9.74 -8.99
CA ASN A 98 7.47 10.99 -9.24
C ASN A 98 8.94 10.78 -9.66
N SER A 99 9.34 9.52 -9.90
CA SER A 99 10.63 9.16 -10.49
C SER A 99 10.53 9.09 -12.02
N SER A 100 10.19 10.19 -12.70
CA SER A 100 10.27 10.33 -14.17
C SER A 100 10.40 11.78 -14.59
#